data_AF-A0A915Z8M1-F1
#
_entry.id   AF-A0A915Z8M1-F1
#
_cell.length_a   1.000
_cell.length_b   1.000
_cell.length_c   1.000
_cell.angle_alpha   90.00
_cell.angle_beta   90.00
_cell.angle_gamma   90.00
#
_symmetry.space_group_name_H-M   'P 1'
#
loop_
_entity.id
_entity.type
_entity.pdbx_description
1 polymer ?
#
loop_
_entity_poly.entity_id
_entity_poly.type
_entity_poly.pdbx_seq_one_letter_code
_entity_poly.pdbx_strand_id
1 'polypeptide(L)'
;MDEVCDIILSNKGNNKINVRGYLMVKERNREAIFYCCTDHNHAPQASDAGVAKLTAQIKRQASETKDKPTKIIQDNIISIPEEIHPYIPSPNALRRTISRVRKSEMPPQP
;
A
#
# COMPACT_ATOMS: atom_id res chain seq x y z
N MET A 1 15.47 -2.43 24.50
CA MET A 1 14.51 -3.23 25.29
C MET A 1 14.27 -4.45 24.44
N ASP A 2 14.96 -5.53 24.78
CA ASP A 2 14.89 -6.77 24.02
C ASP A 2 13.89 -7.68 24.74
N GLU A 3 12.90 -8.17 24.01
CA GLU A 3 11.82 -9.00 24.54
C GLU A 3 11.91 -10.38 23.90
N VAL A 4 11.93 -11.43 24.73
CA VAL A 4 11.90 -12.81 24.27
C VAL A 4 10.47 -13.13 23.86
N CYS A 5 10.27 -13.52 22.60
CA CYS A 5 8.96 -13.76 22.01
C CYS A 5 8.85 -15.19 21.49
N ASP A 6 7.66 -15.78 21.56
CA ASP A 6 7.41 -17.14 21.06
C ASP A 6 7.24 -17.16 19.54
N ILE A 7 7.77 -18.20 18.90
CA ILE A 7 7.56 -18.45 17.47
C ILE A 7 6.37 -19.40 17.31
N ILE A 8 5.38 -18.98 16.52
CA ILE A 8 4.20 -19.78 16.17
C ILE A 8 4.38 -20.29 14.74
N LEU A 9 4.38 -21.62 14.59
CA LEU A 9 4.47 -22.27 13.28
C LEU A 9 3.21 -22.00 12.45
N SER A 10 3.39 -21.66 11.17
CA SER A 10 2.28 -21.37 10.25
C SER A 10 2.22 -22.38 9.12
N ASN A 11 1.01 -22.88 8.83
CA ASN A 11 0.76 -23.81 7.73
C ASN A 11 0.98 -23.17 6.33
N LYS A 12 1.15 -21.85 6.25
CA LYS A 12 1.36 -21.09 5.00
C LYS A 12 2.81 -20.61 4.81
N GLY A 13 3.77 -21.24 5.49
CA GLY A 13 5.21 -21.07 5.22
C GLY A 13 5.90 -19.90 5.93
N ASN A 14 5.15 -18.93 6.46
CA ASN A 14 5.69 -17.81 7.23
C ASN A 14 5.36 -17.96 8.72
N ASN A 15 6.32 -18.42 9.51
CA ASN A 15 6.20 -18.49 10.96
C ASN A 15 5.92 -17.09 11.53
N LYS A 16 5.06 -17.05 12.54
CA LYS A 16 4.61 -15.85 13.21
C LYS A 16 5.30 -15.71 14.56
N ILE A 17 5.27 -14.51 15.13
CA ILE A 17 5.86 -14.21 16.44
C ILE A 17 4.75 -13.70 17.34
N ASN A 18 4.60 -14.28 18.54
CA ASN A 18 3.70 -13.77 19.56
C ASN A 18 4.42 -12.70 20.38
N VAL A 19 3.99 -11.45 20.27
CA VAL A 19 4.51 -10.33 21.06
C VAL A 19 3.35 -9.78 21.88
N ARG A 20 3.34 -10.03 23.19
CA ARG A 20 2.32 -9.53 24.13
C ARG A 20 0.87 -9.84 23.71
N GLY A 21 0.63 -11.01 23.11
CA GLY A 21 -0.70 -11.44 22.65
C GLY A 21 -1.04 -11.01 21.22
N TYR A 22 -0.14 -10.30 20.53
CA TYR A 22 -0.29 -9.94 19.13
C TYR A 22 0.54 -10.86 18.24
N LEU A 23 -0.06 -11.27 17.11
CA LEU A 23 0.52 -12.23 16.19
C LEU A 23 1.17 -11.51 15.00
N MET A 24 2.49 -11.46 14.97
CA MET A 24 3.27 -10.70 14.00
C MET A 24 3.89 -11.60 12.93
N VAL A 25 4.07 -11.11 11.70
CA VAL A 25 4.71 -11.84 10.59
C VAL A 25 6.15 -11.37 10.41
N LYS A 26 7.06 -12.31 10.18
CA LYS A 26 8.50 -12.07 10.03
C LYS A 26 8.84 -11.55 8.62
N GLU A 27 9.38 -10.34 8.49
CA GLU A 27 9.73 -9.76 7.16
C GLU A 27 11.26 -9.61 6.92
N ARG A 28 12.09 -9.31 7.93
CA ARG A 28 13.57 -9.18 7.79
C ARG A 28 14.31 -9.75 9.00
N ASN A 29 15.51 -10.32 8.78
CA ASN A 29 16.45 -10.69 9.85
C ASN A 29 17.70 -9.81 9.73
N ARG A 30 18.08 -9.13 10.82
CA ARG A 30 19.46 -8.70 11.02
C ARG A 30 19.82 -9.05 12.46
N GLU A 31 20.77 -9.96 12.64
CA GLU A 31 21.39 -10.25 13.94
C GLU A 31 20.38 -10.41 15.09
N ALA A 32 19.35 -11.26 14.90
CA ALA A 32 18.29 -11.55 15.87
C ALA A 32 17.33 -10.41 16.26
N ILE A 33 17.39 -9.25 15.57
CA ILE A 33 16.41 -8.18 15.71
C ILE A 33 15.26 -8.40 14.73
N PHE A 34 14.04 -8.54 15.27
CA PHE A 34 12.82 -8.76 14.50
C PHE A 34 12.06 -7.43 14.32
N TYR A 35 11.89 -7.00 13.06
CA TYR A 35 11.06 -5.84 12.74
C TYR A 35 9.59 -6.29 12.65
N CYS A 36 8.76 -5.72 13.53
CA CYS A 36 7.32 -5.88 13.50
C CYS A 36 6.71 -4.81 12.59
N CYS A 37 6.18 -5.23 11.45
CA CYS A 37 5.24 -4.41 10.70
C CYS A 37 3.86 -4.67 11.30
N THR A 38 3.13 -3.63 11.72
CA THR A 38 1.69 -3.76 11.96
C THR A 38 1.07 -4.17 10.64
N ASP A 39 0.85 -5.47 10.52
CA ASP A 39 0.20 -6.11 9.40
C ASP A 39 -1.09 -5.33 9.15
N HIS A 40 -1.28 -4.84 7.92
CA HIS A 40 -2.51 -4.16 7.50
C HIS A 40 -3.63 -5.21 7.34
N ASN A 41 -3.78 -6.08 8.34
CA ASN A 41 -4.81 -7.11 8.48
C ASN A 41 -6.10 -6.46 9.02
N HIS A 42 -6.51 -5.33 8.44
CA HIS A 42 -7.89 -4.91 8.58
C HIS A 42 -8.72 -5.85 7.71
N ALA A 43 -9.84 -6.34 8.25
CA ALA A 43 -10.87 -6.94 7.41
C ALA A 43 -11.17 -5.97 6.26
N PRO A 44 -11.43 -6.44 5.02
CA PRO A 44 -11.67 -5.57 3.87
C PRO A 44 -12.69 -4.52 4.25
N GLN A 45 -12.26 -3.26 4.32
CA GLN A 45 -13.17 -2.17 4.63
C GLN A 45 -13.95 -1.87 3.37
N ALA A 46 -15.24 -1.52 3.47
CA ALA A 46 -16.05 -1.21 2.29
C ALA A 46 -15.42 -0.09 1.42
N SER A 47 -14.62 0.78 2.05
CA SER A 47 -13.82 1.82 1.40
C SER A 47 -12.68 1.27 0.51
N ASP A 48 -12.20 0.04 0.72
CA ASP A 48 -11.11 -0.57 -0.07
C ASP A 48 -11.49 -0.69 -1.55
N ALA A 49 -12.75 -1.02 -1.84
CA ALA A 49 -13.24 -1.08 -3.23
C ALA A 49 -13.24 0.32 -3.89
N GLY A 50 -13.61 1.35 -3.14
CA GLY A 50 -13.58 2.74 -3.59
C GLY A 50 -12.16 3.23 -3.85
N VAL A 51 -11.24 2.95 -2.94
CA VAL A 51 -9.81 3.31 -3.06
C VAL A 51 -9.13 2.53 -4.20
N ALA A 52 -9.48 1.26 -4.39
CA ALA A 52 -8.97 0.46 -5.49
C ALA A 52 -9.45 1.03 -6.84
N LYS A 53 -10.74 1.40 -6.95
CA LYS A 53 -11.30 2.03 -8.14
C LYS A 53 -10.64 3.39 -8.44
N LEU A 54 -10.45 4.22 -7.42
CA LEU A 54 -9.71 5.49 -7.51
C LEU A 54 -8.32 5.26 -8.11
N THR A 55 -7.57 4.33 -7.51
CA THR A 55 -6.19 4.04 -7.88
C THR A 55 -6.13 3.51 -9.31
N ALA A 56 -7.09 2.67 -9.72
CA ALA A 56 -7.18 2.18 -11.08
C ALA A 56 -7.45 3.31 -12.10
N GLN A 57 -8.35 4.24 -11.78
CA GLN A 57 -8.65 5.39 -12.65
C GLN A 57 -7.44 6.32 -12.79
N ILE A 58 -6.74 6.62 -11.70
CA ILE A 58 -5.50 7.42 -11.73
C ILE A 58 -4.44 6.75 -12.59
N LYS A 59 -4.26 5.42 -12.45
CA LYS A 59 -3.30 4.67 -13.29
C LYS A 59 -3.67 4.77 -14.77
N ARG A 60 -4.95 4.60 -15.11
CA ARG A 60 -5.44 4.69 -16.49
C ARG A 60 -5.20 6.08 -17.09
N GLN A 61 -5.55 7.15 -16.38
CA GLN A 61 -5.29 8.50 -16.86
C GLN A 61 -3.79 8.80 -16.96
N ALA A 62 -2.98 8.27 -16.05
CA ALA A 62 -1.53 8.43 -16.10
C ALA A 62 -0.89 7.79 -17.34
N SER A 63 -1.44 6.68 -17.84
CA SER A 63 -0.98 6.03 -19.08
C SER A 63 -1.55 6.68 -20.35
N GLU A 64 -2.81 7.13 -20.31
CA GLU A 64 -3.51 7.66 -21.48
C GLU A 64 -3.20 9.14 -21.76
N THR A 65 -2.87 9.92 -20.72
CA THR A 65 -2.72 11.38 -20.85
C THR A 65 -1.38 11.92 -20.35
N LYS A 66 -1.00 13.08 -20.92
CA LYS A 66 0.17 13.87 -20.49
C LYS A 66 -0.18 14.93 -19.43
N ASP A 67 -1.36 14.86 -18.81
CA ASP A 67 -1.80 15.85 -17.83
C ASP A 67 -0.85 15.93 -16.64
N LYS A 68 -0.80 17.10 -16.00
CA LYS A 68 0.01 17.27 -14.79
C LYS A 68 -0.55 16.36 -13.67
N PRO A 69 0.31 15.69 -12.88
CA PRO A 69 -0.14 14.80 -11.80
C PRO A 69 -1.15 15.44 -10.83
N THR A 70 -0.99 16.74 -10.55
CA THR A 70 -1.93 17.50 -9.71
C THR A 70 -3.35 17.51 -10.28
N LYS A 71 -3.48 17.68 -11.60
CA LYS A 71 -4.79 17.70 -12.28
C LYS A 71 -5.45 16.32 -12.23
N ILE A 72 -4.70 15.27 -12.62
CA ILE A 72 -5.17 13.87 -12.54
C ILE A 72 -5.66 13.56 -11.13
N ILE A 73 -4.91 13.92 -10.10
CA ILE A 73 -5.30 13.65 -8.72
C ILE A 73 -6.58 14.42 -8.34
N GLN A 74 -6.66 15.71 -8.64
CA GLN A 74 -7.82 16.55 -8.31
C GLN A 74 -9.09 16.04 -8.98
N ASP A 75 -9.05 15.76 -10.28
CA ASP A 75 -10.21 15.34 -11.06
C ASP A 75 -10.80 14.01 -10.52
N ASN A 76 -9.96 13.10 -10.04
CA ASN A 76 -10.43 11.84 -9.45
C ASN A 76 -10.85 11.95 -7.97
N ILE A 77 -10.24 12.85 -7.19
CA ILE A 77 -10.64 13.03 -5.77
C ILE A 77 -12.02 13.70 -5.69
N ILE A 78 -12.29 14.69 -6.54
CA ILE A 78 -13.58 15.41 -6.56
C ILE A 78 -14.75 14.50 -6.90
N SER A 79 -14.51 13.45 -7.69
CA SER A 79 -15.55 12.53 -8.14
C SER A 79 -15.83 11.38 -7.17
N ILE A 80 -15.18 11.35 -6.00
CA ILE A 80 -15.32 10.28 -5.02
C ILE A 80 -16.23 10.65 -3.84
N PRO A 81 -17.06 9.71 -3.35
CA PRO A 81 -17.87 9.89 -2.14
C PRO A 81 -17.04 10.29 -0.90
N GLU A 82 -17.59 11.18 -0.07
CA GLU A 82 -16.88 11.72 1.09
C GLU A 82 -16.45 10.66 2.10
N GLU A 83 -17.24 9.59 2.22
CA GLU A 83 -16.98 8.43 3.09
C GLU A 83 -15.64 7.75 2.81
N ILE A 84 -15.10 7.89 1.59
CA ILE A 84 -13.84 7.27 1.18
C ILE A 84 -12.64 8.19 1.47
N HIS A 85 -12.84 9.50 1.66
CA HIS A 85 -11.73 10.45 1.87
C HIS A 85 -10.73 10.06 2.97
N PRO A 86 -11.14 9.53 4.13
CA PRO A 86 -10.19 9.10 5.18
C PRO A 86 -9.22 8.00 4.72
N TYR A 87 -9.61 7.24 3.70
CA TYR A 87 -8.87 6.09 3.17
C TYR A 87 -8.09 6.41 1.90
N ILE A 88 -8.18 7.65 1.39
CA ILE A 88 -7.45 8.06 0.19
C ILE A 88 -5.94 8.09 0.47
N PRO A 89 -5.11 7.47 -0.37
CA PRO A 89 -3.66 7.54 -0.24
C PRO A 89 -3.16 8.99 -0.29
N SER A 90 -2.09 9.29 0.44
CA SER A 90 -1.51 10.63 0.43
C SER A 90 -1.22 11.14 -1.00
N PRO A 91 -1.29 12.46 -1.25
CA PRO A 91 -0.99 13.02 -2.57
C PRO A 91 0.38 12.59 -3.11
N ASN A 92 1.38 12.41 -2.25
CA ASN A 92 2.72 11.94 -2.64
C ASN A 92 2.72 10.47 -3.07
N ALA A 93 1.92 9.61 -2.45
CA ALA A 93 1.74 8.22 -2.88
C ALA A 93 1.06 8.14 -4.26
N LEU A 94 0.05 8.97 -4.50
CA LEU A 94 -0.61 9.07 -5.81
C LEU A 94 0.33 9.59 -6.89
N ARG A 95 1.12 10.64 -6.61
CA ARG A 95 2.17 11.13 -7.54
C ARG A 95 3.19 10.04 -7.88
N ARG A 96 3.64 9.27 -6.89
CA ARG A 96 4.56 8.13 -7.12
C ARG A 96 3.93 7.08 -8.03
N THR A 97 2.64 6.81 -7.86
CA THR A 97 1.89 5.88 -8.73
C THR A 97 1.88 6.35 -10.17
N ILE A 98 1.55 7.63 -10.41
CA ILE A 98 1.57 8.24 -11.75
C ILE A 98 2.97 8.14 -12.37
N SER A 99 4.02 8.48 -11.62
CA SER A 99 5.40 8.40 -12.10
C SER A 99 5.81 6.97 -12.45
N ARG A 100 5.35 5.96 -11.71
CA ARG A 100 5.65 4.55 -11.99
C ARG A 100 4.97 4.09 -13.28
N VAL A 101 3.69 4.39 -13.46
CA VAL A 101 2.95 4.06 -14.69
C VAL A 101 3.61 4.69 -15.90
N ARG A 102 3.95 5.99 -15.83
CA ARG A 102 4.62 6.66 -16.94
C ARG A 102 5.99 6.07 -17.26
N LYS A 103 6.71 5.60 -16.24
CA LYS A 103 8.00 4.92 -16.43
C LYS A 103 7.87 3.53 -17.03
N SER A 104 6.83 2.76 -16.71
CA SER A 104 6.64 1.43 -17.30
C SER A 104 6.26 1.49 -18.77
N GLU A 105 5.62 2.58 -19.21
CA GLU A 105 5.30 2.82 -20.63
C GLU A 105 6.49 3.42 -21.42
N MET A 106 7.57 3.85 -20.76
CA MET A 106 8.76 4.32 -21.46
C MET A 106 9.60 3.13 -21.93
N PRO A 107 10.14 3.16 -23.17
CA PRO A 107 11.09 2.15 -23.63
C PRO A 107 12.30 2.06 -22.67
N PRO A 108 12.88 0.87 -22.45
CA PRO A 108 14.14 0.74 -21.74
C PRO A 108 15.19 1.64 -22.42
N GLN A 109 15.92 2.43 -21.63
CA GLN A 109 17.03 3.22 -22.18
C GLN A 109 18.13 2.27 -22.70
N PRO A 110 18.70 2.52 -23.88
CA PRO A 110 19.80 1.74 -24.44
C PRO A 110 21.11 1.87 -23.65
#